data_AF-E1NUP0-F1
#
_entry.id   AF-E1NUP0-F1
#
_cell.length_a   1.000
_cell.length_b   1.000
_cell.length_c   1.000
_cell.angle_alpha   90.00
_cell.angle_beta   90.00
_cell.angle_gamma   90.00
#
_symmetry.space_group_name_H-M   'P 1'
#
loop_
_entity.id
_entity.type
_entity.pdbx_description
1 polymer ?
#
loop_
_entity_poly.entity_id
_entity_poly.type
_entity_poly.pdbx_seq_one_letter_code
_entity_poly.pdbx_strand_id
1 'polypeptide(L)'
;MGENGAGKTTLFRLIAGLGKGYTGSIAVAGETSIDKIKENISFNDKLDAFNLYTKLKEIKDFYAKFYKDFELEKFDNIISLLDIDMSKRLGELSKGKKKAL
;
A
#
# COMPACT_ATOMS: atom_id res chain seq x y z
N MET A 1 8.69 10.23 20.20
CA MET A 1 8.06 10.30 18.86
C MET A 1 8.85 11.29 18.04
N GLY A 2 9.42 10.89 16.90
CA GLY A 2 10.28 11.80 16.14
C GLY A 2 9.53 12.68 15.16
N GLU A 3 10.21 13.69 14.65
CA GLU A 3 9.66 14.75 13.79
C GLU A 3 9.04 14.23 12.48
N ASN A 4 8.03 14.96 11.98
CA ASN A 4 7.44 14.74 10.68
C ASN A 4 8.50 14.96 9.59
N GLY A 5 8.66 14.00 8.67
CA GLY A 5 9.66 14.08 7.59
C GLY A 5 10.95 13.28 7.83
N ALA A 6 11.18 12.73 9.02
CA ALA A 6 12.37 11.93 9.33
C ALA A 6 12.40 10.51 8.70
N GLY A 7 11.59 10.24 7.68
CA GLY A 7 11.62 8.97 6.94
C GLY A 7 10.96 7.75 7.63
N LYS A 8 10.19 7.95 8.71
CA LYS A 8 9.53 6.83 9.43
C LYS A 8 8.56 6.05 8.55
N THR A 9 7.75 6.76 7.75
CA THR A 9 6.85 6.13 6.78
C THR A 9 7.63 5.37 5.72
N THR A 10 8.75 5.92 5.24
CA THR A 10 9.65 5.22 4.31
C THR A 10 10.19 3.95 4.94
N LEU A 11 10.66 4.00 6.19
CA LEU A 11 11.13 2.84 6.93
C LEU A 11 10.05 1.78 7.10
N PHE A 12 8.81 2.16 7.48
CA PHE A 12 7.72 1.20 7.62
C PHE A 12 7.33 0.57 6.29
N ARG A 13 7.33 1.33 5.19
CA ARG A 13 7.12 0.79 3.84
C ARG A 13 8.23 -0.16 3.42
N LEU A 14 9.48 0.13 3.77
CA LEU A 14 10.61 -0.78 3.53
C LEU A 14 10.45 -2.09 4.32
N ILE A 15 10.07 -2.00 5.60
CA ILE A 15 9.79 -3.18 6.44
C ILE A 15 8.62 -3.99 5.88
N ALA A 16 7.58 -3.33 5.36
CA ALA A 16 6.44 -3.96 4.71
C ALA A 16 6.73 -4.51 3.29
N GLY A 17 7.95 -4.35 2.77
CA GLY A 17 8.32 -4.74 1.42
C GLY A 17 7.73 -3.88 0.30
N LEU A 18 7.20 -2.71 0.65
CA LEU A 18 6.59 -1.74 -0.27
C LEU A 18 7.59 -0.75 -0.87
N GLY A 19 8.78 -0.62 -0.28
CA GLY A 19 9.85 0.26 -0.80
C GLY A 19 10.73 -0.45 -1.82
N LYS A 20 10.99 0.20 -2.97
CA LYS A 20 11.91 -0.29 -4.02
C LYS A 20 13.29 0.35 -3.91
N GLY A 21 14.31 -0.34 -4.41
CA GLY A 21 15.65 0.23 -4.64
C GLY A 21 16.48 0.49 -3.39
N TYR A 22 16.07 -0.04 -2.24
CA TYR A 22 16.90 -0.02 -1.04
C TYR A 22 17.99 -1.10 -1.12
N THR A 23 19.15 -0.80 -0.57
CA THR A 23 20.26 -1.75 -0.41
C THR A 23 20.41 -2.12 1.06
N GLY A 24 20.75 -3.38 1.33
CA GLY A 24 20.83 -3.94 2.69
C GLY A 24 19.81 -5.05 2.93
N SER A 25 19.66 -5.45 4.20
CA SER A 25 18.74 -6.51 4.61
C SER A 25 17.88 -6.05 5.78
N ILE A 26 16.59 -6.36 5.73
CA ILE A 26 15.64 -6.16 6.83
C ILE A 26 15.29 -7.53 7.38
N ALA A 27 15.34 -7.68 8.71
CA ALA A 27 14.90 -8.87 9.42
C ALA A 27 13.77 -8.50 10.39
N VAL A 28 12.66 -9.24 10.35
CA VAL A 28 11.55 -9.12 11.31
C VAL A 28 11.33 -10.49 11.93
N ALA A 29 11.33 -10.56 13.27
CA ALA A 29 11.23 -11.81 14.01
C ALA A 29 12.27 -12.89 13.57
N GLY A 30 13.47 -12.45 13.15
CA GLY A 30 14.53 -13.34 12.65
C GLY A 30 14.38 -13.74 11.18
N GLU A 31 13.27 -13.37 10.52
CA GLU A 31 13.02 -13.70 9.13
C GLU A 31 13.42 -12.55 8.19
N THR A 32 14.09 -12.88 7.10
CA THR A 32 14.53 -11.94 6.07
C THR A 32 13.75 -12.09 4.76
N SER A 33 13.04 -13.20 4.58
CA SER A 33 12.14 -13.41 3.46
C SER A 33 10.93 -12.50 3.59
N ILE A 34 10.61 -11.75 2.54
CA ILE A 34 9.47 -10.84 2.59
C ILE A 34 8.14 -11.55 2.84
N ASP A 35 7.99 -12.77 2.33
CA ASP A 35 6.77 -13.56 2.50
C ASP A 35 6.54 -13.89 3.99
N LYS A 36 7.60 -14.30 4.70
CA LYS A 36 7.54 -14.56 6.15
C LYS A 36 7.49 -13.30 7.00
N ILE A 37 8.13 -12.22 6.57
CA ILE A 37 8.00 -10.93 7.23
C ILE A 37 6.53 -10.49 7.22
N LYS A 38 5.84 -10.63 6.07
CA LYS A 38 4.42 -10.28 5.91
C LYS A 38 3.48 -11.11 6.81
N GLU A 39 3.83 -12.36 7.12
CA GLU A 39 3.08 -13.16 8.12
C GLU A 39 3.15 -12.58 9.54
N ASN A 40 4.19 -11.80 9.86
CA ASN A 40 4.45 -11.27 11.19
C ASN A 40 4.03 -9.80 11.36
N ILE A 41 3.58 -9.12 10.30
CA ILE A 41 3.28 -7.69 10.34
C ILE A 41 1.92 -7.39 9.70
N SER A 42 1.21 -6.43 10.28
CA SER A 42 0.06 -5.78 9.65
C SER A 42 0.40 -4.32 9.44
N PHE A 43 0.47 -3.88 8.18
CA PHE A 43 0.75 -2.50 7.81
C PHE A 43 -0.40 -1.91 7.01
N ASN A 44 -1.08 -0.94 7.60
CA ASN A 44 -2.07 -0.12 6.91
C ASN A 44 -1.34 1.10 6.32
N ASP A 45 -0.92 0.98 5.06
CA ASP A 45 -0.35 2.12 4.34
C ASP A 45 -1.48 3.09 4.03
N LYS A 46 -1.39 4.30 4.57
CA LYS A 46 -2.28 5.35 4.09
C LYS A 46 -1.95 5.58 2.61
N LEU A 47 -2.98 5.86 1.81
CA LEU A 47 -2.81 6.25 0.40
C LEU A 47 -1.96 7.52 0.19
N ASP A 48 -1.48 8.14 1.27
CA ASP A 48 -0.41 9.16 1.33
C ASP A 48 0.85 8.75 0.53
N ALA A 49 1.04 7.45 0.34
CA ALA A 49 2.03 6.86 -0.56
C ALA A 49 1.92 7.30 -2.03
N PHE A 50 0.73 7.73 -2.45
CA PHE A 50 0.39 8.10 -3.81
C PHE A 50 0.03 9.58 -3.88
N ASN A 51 0.43 10.26 -4.95
CA ASN A 51 0.02 11.64 -5.16
C ASN A 51 -1.47 11.69 -5.57
N LEU A 52 -2.13 12.83 -5.33
CA LEU A 52 -3.55 13.01 -5.67
C LEU A 52 -3.86 12.88 -7.17
N TYR A 53 -2.85 12.93 -8.04
CA TYR A 53 -3.01 12.76 -9.48
C TYR A 53 -2.86 11.29 -9.91
N THR A 54 -2.49 10.36 -9.03
CA THR A 54 -2.33 8.94 -9.35
C THR A 54 -3.67 8.35 -9.75
N LYS A 55 -3.71 7.58 -10.86
CA LYS A 55 -4.95 6.90 -11.27
C LYS A 55 -5.23 5.73 -10.34
N LEU A 56 -6.49 5.47 -10.02
CA LEU A 56 -6.85 4.36 -9.13
C LEU A 56 -6.44 2.99 -9.70
N LYS A 57 -6.47 2.83 -11.03
CA LYS A 57 -5.93 1.63 -11.68
C LYS A 57 -4.45 1.40 -11.41
N GLU A 58 -3.64 2.46 -11.40
CA GLU A 58 -2.19 2.36 -11.10
C GLU A 58 -1.95 1.92 -9.65
N ILE A 59 -2.83 2.33 -8.74
CA ILE A 59 -2.82 1.88 -7.34
C ILE A 59 -3.15 0.38 -7.26
N LYS A 60 -4.22 -0.06 -7.93
CA LYS A 60 -4.57 -1.50 -8.02
C LYS A 60 -3.41 -2.32 -8.58
N ASP A 61 -2.85 -1.90 -9.71
CA ASP A 61 -1.76 -2.60 -10.38
C ASP A 61 -0.49 -2.64 -9.53
N PHE A 62 -0.22 -1.56 -8.77
CA PHE A 62 0.85 -1.54 -7.77
C PHE A 62 0.63 -2.63 -6.73
N TYR A 63 -0.50 -2.68 -6.05
CA TYR A 63 -0.73 -3.70 -5.02
C TYR A 63 -0.73 -5.12 -5.59
N ALA A 64 -1.39 -5.35 -6.73
CA ALA A 64 -1.41 -6.65 -7.41
C ALA A 64 -0.01 -7.15 -7.82
N LYS A 65 0.90 -6.24 -8.21
CA LYS A 65 2.26 -6.60 -8.58
C LYS A 65 3.17 -6.87 -7.37
N PHE A 66 2.87 -6.25 -6.23
CA PHE A 66 3.72 -6.31 -5.03
C PHE A 66 3.31 -7.37 -4.02
N TYR A 67 2.03 -7.77 -4.00
CA TYR A 67 1.50 -8.80 -3.13
C TYR A 67 1.10 -10.00 -3.98
N LYS A 68 1.84 -11.11 -3.85
CA LYS A 68 1.57 -12.35 -4.60
C LYS A 68 0.21 -12.96 -4.27
N ASP A 69 -0.28 -12.69 -3.07
CA ASP A 69 -1.55 -13.11 -2.49
C ASP A 69 -2.65 -12.05 -2.65
N PHE A 70 -2.45 -11.03 -3.49
CA PHE A 70 -3.45 -10.00 -3.73
C PHE A 70 -4.70 -10.57 -4.42
N GLU A 71 -5.80 -10.63 -3.68
CA GLU A 71 -7.08 -11.12 -4.17
C GLU A 71 -7.77 -10.08 -5.08
N LEU A 72 -7.47 -10.12 -6.38
CA LEU A 72 -8.02 -9.20 -7.38
C LEU A 72 -9.55 -9.15 -7.38
N GLU A 73 -10.21 -10.31 -7.31
CA GLU A 73 -11.68 -10.38 -7.30
C GLU A 73 -12.27 -9.69 -6.06
N LYS A 74 -11.64 -9.87 -4.90
CA LYS A 74 -12.07 -9.24 -3.64
C LYS A 74 -11.90 -7.74 -3.69
N PHE A 75 -10.79 -7.25 -4.26
CA PHE A 75 -10.60 -5.83 -4.51
C PHE A 75 -11.71 -5.28 -5.41
N ASP A 76 -11.96 -5.93 -6.55
CA ASP A 76 -12.99 -5.50 -7.50
C ASP A 76 -14.41 -5.51 -6.89
N ASN A 77 -14.71 -6.51 -6.05
CA ASN A 77 -15.96 -6.57 -5.30
C ASN A 77 -16.12 -5.39 -4.34
N ILE A 78 -15.06 -5.02 -3.61
CA ILE A 78 -15.07 -3.87 -2.69
C ILE A 78 -15.23 -2.57 -3.47
N ILE A 79 -14.51 -2.40 -4.58
CA ILE A 79 -14.61 -1.23 -5.45
C ILE A 79 -16.04 -1.07 -5.99
N SER A 80 -16.66 -2.16 -6.42
CA SER A 80 -18.05 -2.17 -6.88
C SER A 80 -19.03 -1.82 -5.76
N LEU A 81 -18.88 -2.42 -4.58
CA LEU A 81 -19.73 -2.15 -3.40
C LEU A 81 -19.66 -0.69 -2.96
N LEU A 82 -18.48 -0.07 -3.05
CA LEU A 82 -18.25 1.33 -2.68
C LEU A 82 -18.58 2.32 -3.81
N ASP A 83 -19.02 1.83 -4.97
CA ASP A 83 -19.31 2.62 -6.17
C ASP A 83 -18.11 3.54 -6.54
N ILE A 84 -16.91 2.96 -6.57
CA ILE A 84 -15.68 3.69 -6.90
C ILE A 84 -15.38 3.53 -8.39
N ASP A 85 -15.37 4.65 -9.10
CA ASP A 85 -14.98 4.70 -10.51
C ASP A 85 -13.44 4.64 -10.64
N MET A 86 -12.93 3.49 -11.06
CA MET A 86 -11.50 3.22 -11.24
C MET A 86 -10.84 4.06 -12.34
N SER A 87 -11.59 4.75 -13.20
CA SER A 87 -11.02 5.67 -14.19
C SER A 87 -10.50 6.97 -13.56
N LYS A 88 -10.95 7.30 -12.34
CA LYS A 88 -10.60 8.53 -11.63
C LYS A 88 -9.18 8.49 -11.05
N ARG A 89 -8.74 9.67 -10.64
CA ARG A 89 -7.54 9.88 -9.83
C ARG A 89 -7.87 9.89 -8.34
N LEU A 90 -6.89 9.56 -7.52
CA LEU A 90 -7.01 9.52 -6.07
C LEU A 90 -7.62 10.81 -5.50
N GLY A 91 -7.18 11.97 -6.00
CA GLY A 91 -7.65 13.29 -5.57
C GLY A 91 -9.14 13.53 -5.74
N GLU A 92 -9.74 12.91 -6.74
CA GLU A 92 -11.16 13.07 -7.12
C GLU A 92 -12.11 12.27 -6.22
N LEU A 93 -11.57 11.38 -5.36
CA LEU A 93 -12.36 10.67 -4.37
C LEU A 93 -12.72 11.57 -3.18
N SER A 94 -13.94 11.37 -2.66
CA SER A 94 -14.35 11.99 -1.39
C SER A 94 -13.45 11.50 -0.25
N LYS A 95 -13.34 12.28 0.84
CA LYS A 95 -12.55 11.86 2.02
C LYS A 95 -12.99 10.49 2.57
N GLY A 96 -14.29 10.19 2.51
CA GLY A 96 -14.83 8.88 2.92
C GLY A 96 -14.35 7.76 2.00
N LYS A 97 -14.47 7.94 0.68
CA LYS A 97 -14.01 6.95 -0.31
C LYS A 97 -12.50 6.73 -0.26
N LYS A 98 -11.70 7.77 0.00
CA LYS A 98 -10.24 7.66 0.23
C LYS A 98 -9.85 6.87 1.47
N LYS A 99 -10.72 6.81 2.48
CA LYS A 99 -10.47 6.07 3.73
C LYS A 99 -10.90 4.60 3.62
N ALA A 100 -11.87 4.32 2.75
CA ALA A 100 -12.39 2.99 2.51
C ALA A 100 -11.60 2.20 1.46
N LEU A 101 -10.91 2.92 0.55
CA LEU A 101 -9.90 2.39 -0.36
C LEU A 101 -8.58 2.12 0.39
#